data_AF-A0A3D2Z6N7-F1
#
_entry.id   AF-A0A3D2Z6N7-F1
#
_cell.length_a   1.000
_cell.length_b   1.000
_cell.length_c   1.000
_cell.angle_alpha   90.00
_cell.angle_beta   90.00
_cell.angle_gamma   90.00
#
_symmetry.space_group_name_H-M   'P 1'
#
loop_
_entity.id
_entity.type
_entity.pdbx_description
1 polymer ?
#
loop_
_entity_poly.entity_id
_entity_poly.type
_entity_poly.pdbx_seq_one_letter_code
_entity_poly.pdbx_strand_id
1 'polypeptide(L)'
;MTSSSESQLSSESLDRPDAVAVFSRDPASGALAFVEVQRDGFGGVDGLFHSVTISPDGNHLYAAGGGDGTVAVCSRDSATGSLTFIEKRQEVVGVSMGLMA
;
A
#
# COMPACT_ATOMS: atom_id res chain seq x y z
N MET A 1 -47.34 -6.14 -18.04
CA MET A 1 -47.28 -5.00 -18.98
C MET A 1 -46.92 -3.79 -18.13
N THR A 2 -45.76 -3.15 -18.16
CA THR A 2 -44.62 -3.05 -19.09
C THR A 2 -43.42 -2.58 -18.25
N SER A 3 -42.23 -3.20 -18.40
CA SER A 3 -41.03 -2.59 -19.01
C SER A 3 -40.42 -1.45 -18.17
N SER A 4 -39.36 -1.71 -17.39
CA SER A 4 -37.93 -1.66 -17.79
C SER A 4 -37.31 -0.28 -17.68
N SER A 5 -35.99 -0.28 -17.42
CA SER A 5 -35.03 0.84 -17.42
C SER A 5 -35.07 1.70 -16.14
N GLU A 6 -33.98 1.96 -15.43
CA GLU A 6 -32.60 2.10 -15.88
C GLU A 6 -31.59 1.51 -14.89
N SER A 7 -30.63 0.79 -15.45
CA SER A 7 -29.38 0.38 -14.83
C SER A 7 -28.60 1.60 -14.36
N GLN A 8 -28.66 1.92 -13.07
CA GLN A 8 -27.59 2.71 -12.46
C GLN A 8 -26.54 1.73 -11.94
N LEU A 9 -25.70 1.27 -12.86
CA LEU A 9 -24.31 0.92 -12.55
C LEU A 9 -23.63 2.24 -12.16
N SER A 10 -23.98 2.78 -10.99
CA SER A 10 -23.21 3.84 -10.36
C SER A 10 -21.91 3.18 -9.98
N SER A 11 -20.90 3.36 -10.83
CA SER A 11 -19.48 3.18 -10.55
C SER A 11 -19.26 2.50 -9.20
N GLU A 12 -19.13 1.17 -9.20
CA GLU A 12 -18.14 0.60 -8.28
C GLU A 12 -16.90 1.41 -8.63
N SER A 13 -16.57 2.40 -7.80
CA SER A 13 -15.29 3.09 -7.88
C SER A 13 -14.32 1.95 -8.12
N LEU A 14 -13.44 2.08 -9.10
CA LEU A 14 -12.31 1.15 -9.17
C LEU A 14 -11.37 1.44 -7.98
N ASP A 15 -11.91 1.55 -6.76
CA ASP A 15 -11.33 1.19 -5.46
C ASP A 15 -11.02 -0.31 -5.52
N ARG A 16 -10.19 -0.71 -6.50
CA ARG A 16 -9.35 -1.87 -6.26
C ARG A 16 -8.35 -1.36 -5.25
N PRO A 17 -8.45 -1.73 -3.96
CA PRO A 17 -7.46 -1.31 -3.00
C PRO A 17 -6.11 -1.80 -3.53
N ASP A 18 -5.15 -0.90 -3.60
CA ASP A 18 -3.79 -1.27 -3.91
C ASP A 18 -3.28 -2.24 -2.86
N ALA A 19 -2.42 -3.17 -3.27
CA ALA A 19 -2.00 -4.24 -2.38
C ALA A 19 -0.56 -4.66 -2.63
N VAL A 20 0.11 -5.03 -1.55
CA VAL A 20 1.43 -5.68 -1.57
C VAL A 20 1.24 -7.13 -1.14
N ALA A 21 1.46 -8.05 -2.08
CA ALA A 21 1.49 -9.48 -1.78
C ALA A 21 2.92 -9.92 -1.43
N VAL A 22 3.05 -10.69 -0.36
CA VAL A 22 4.33 -11.23 0.13
C VAL A 22 4.40 -12.72 -0.20
N PHE A 23 5.51 -13.13 -0.80
CA PHE A 23 5.84 -14.53 -1.05
C PHE A 23 7.22 -14.84 -0.47
N SER A 24 7.36 -16.01 0.14
CA SER A 24 8.68 -16.58 0.42
C SER A 24 9.17 -17.32 -0.83
N ARG A 25 10.50 -17.32 -1.04
CA ARG A 25 11.14 -17.92 -2.20
C ARG A 25 12.13 -18.99 -1.76
N ASP A 26 11.97 -20.20 -2.28
CA ASP A 26 12.98 -21.25 -2.15
C ASP A 26 14.26 -20.83 -2.91
N PRO A 27 15.44 -20.79 -2.27
CA PRO A 27 16.68 -20.35 -2.91
C PRO A 27 17.21 -21.35 -3.95
N ALA A 28 16.89 -22.64 -3.84
CA ALA A 28 17.36 -23.69 -4.75
C ALA A 28 16.45 -23.84 -5.96
N SER A 29 15.13 -23.85 -5.75
CA SER A 29 14.14 -24.08 -6.82
C SER A 29 13.52 -22.80 -7.38
N GLY A 30 13.56 -21.71 -6.61
CA GLY A 30 12.84 -20.48 -6.94
C GLY A 30 11.32 -20.55 -6.75
N ALA A 31 10.80 -21.66 -6.21
CA ALA A 31 9.39 -21.81 -5.91
C ALA A 31 8.91 -20.72 -4.95
N LEU A 32 7.71 -20.20 -5.19
CA LEU A 32 7.09 -19.16 -4.37
C LEU A 32 5.98 -19.76 -3.51
N ALA A 33 6.00 -19.46 -2.21
CA ALA A 33 4.92 -19.78 -1.29
C ALA A 33 4.30 -18.48 -0.76
N PHE A 34 2.97 -18.41 -0.80
CA PHE A 34 2.23 -17.25 -0.32
C PHE A 34 2.42 -17.08 1.20
N VAL A 35 2.68 -15.84 1.62
CA VAL A 35 2.82 -15.48 3.04
C VAL A 35 1.61 -14.63 3.45
N GLU A 36 1.40 -13.49 2.81
CA GLU A 36 0.31 -12.57 3.15
C GLU A 36 0.02 -11.52 2.07
N VAL A 37 -0.99 -10.68 2.32
CA VAL A 37 -1.28 -9.48 1.54
C VAL A 37 -1.58 -8.30 2.47
N GLN A 38 -0.90 -7.18 2.23
CA GLN A 38 -1.24 -5.88 2.81
C GLN A 38 -2.13 -5.14 1.80
N ARG A 39 -3.32 -4.71 2.23
CA ARG A 39 -4.30 -4.02 1.38
C ARG A 39 -4.51 -2.60 1.87
N ASP A 40 -4.46 -1.66 0.94
CA ASP A 40 -4.77 -0.26 1.17
C ASP A 40 -6.20 -0.12 1.72
N GLY A 41 -6.38 0.78 2.69
CA GLY A 41 -7.64 0.99 3.39
C GLY A 41 -8.01 -0.12 4.39
N PHE A 42 -7.16 -1.12 4.62
CA PHE A 42 -7.42 -2.21 5.57
C PHE A 42 -6.38 -2.23 6.70
N GLY A 43 -6.82 -2.39 7.95
CA GLY A 43 -5.91 -2.52 9.09
C GLY A 43 -5.02 -1.29 9.35
N GLY A 44 -5.41 -0.11 8.86
CA GLY A 44 -4.64 1.14 9.00
C GLY A 44 -3.58 1.35 7.90
N VAL A 45 -3.44 0.41 6.96
CA VAL A 45 -2.54 0.53 5.81
C VAL A 45 -3.11 1.56 4.85
N ASP A 46 -2.30 2.54 4.49
CA ASP A 46 -2.68 3.66 3.62
C ASP A 46 -1.45 4.13 2.83
N GLY A 47 -1.64 4.47 1.56
CA GLY A 47 -0.62 4.99 0.66
C GLY A 47 0.15 3.92 -0.12
N LEU A 48 -0.40 2.71 -0.26
CA LEU A 48 0.18 1.70 -1.16
C LEU A 48 -0.07 2.11 -2.61
N PHE A 49 0.99 2.34 -3.39
CA PHE A 49 0.85 2.59 -4.82
C PHE A 49 2.18 2.32 -5.54
N HIS A 50 2.11 1.91 -6.81
CA HIS A 50 3.12 2.07 -7.88
C HIS A 50 4.55 1.55 -7.75
N SER A 51 5.20 1.61 -6.58
CA SER A 51 6.59 1.19 -6.39
C SER A 51 6.84 0.74 -4.96
N VAL A 52 7.70 -0.27 -4.81
CA VAL A 52 8.16 -0.76 -3.52
C VAL A 52 9.68 -0.90 -3.51
N THR A 53 10.31 -0.63 -2.38
CA THR A 53 11.73 -0.93 -2.14
C THR A 53 11.94 -1.45 -0.73
N ILE A 54 12.98 -2.28 -0.56
CA ILE A 54 13.43 -2.77 0.74
C ILE A 54 14.65 -1.95 1.16
N SER A 55 14.76 -1.65 2.45
CA SER A 55 15.94 -1.00 3.02
C SER A 55 17.21 -1.87 2.85
N PRO A 56 18.42 -1.28 2.80
CA PRO A 56 19.66 -2.06 2.67
C PRO A 56 19.90 -3.07 3.81
N ASP A 57 19.37 -2.79 5.00
CA ASP A 57 19.42 -3.68 6.16
C ASP A 57 18.34 -4.79 6.12
N GLY A 58 17.44 -4.76 5.15
CA GLY A 58 16.40 -5.77 4.94
C GLY A 58 15.19 -5.70 5.89
N ASN A 59 15.17 -4.73 6.81
CA ASN A 59 14.21 -4.66 7.92
C ASN A 59 13.00 -3.78 7.65
N HIS A 60 12.98 -3.01 6.55
CA HIS A 60 11.88 -2.12 6.20
C HIS A 60 11.49 -2.26 4.74
N LEU A 61 10.20 -2.10 4.47
CA LEU A 61 9.63 -1.93 3.14
C LEU A 61 8.98 -0.55 3.04
N TYR A 62 9.27 0.14 1.94
CA TYR A 62 8.67 1.42 1.61
C TYR A 62 7.82 1.25 0.35
N ALA A 63 6.55 1.68 0.40
CA ALA A 63 5.66 1.74 -0.76
C ALA A 63 5.28 3.20 -1.03
N ALA A 64 5.34 3.65 -2.29
CA ALA A 64 5.20 5.06 -2.64
C ALA A 64 3.88 5.38 -3.36
N GLY A 65 3.00 6.10 -2.68
CA GLY A 65 1.77 6.70 -3.18
C GLY A 65 2.00 7.75 -4.27
N GLY A 66 2.06 7.32 -5.53
CA GLY A 66 2.33 8.19 -6.69
C GLY A 66 1.34 9.33 -6.93
N GLY A 67 0.09 9.24 -6.46
CA GLY A 67 -0.92 10.31 -6.61
C GLY A 67 -0.96 11.30 -5.45
N ASP A 68 -0.72 10.81 -4.23
CA ASP A 68 -1.02 11.57 -2.99
C ASP A 68 0.23 12.12 -2.30
N GLY A 69 1.43 11.83 -2.85
CA GLY A 69 2.70 12.24 -2.24
C GLY A 69 2.98 11.52 -0.92
N THR A 70 2.48 10.29 -0.78
CA THR A 70 2.56 9.49 0.45
C THR A 70 3.60 8.38 0.31
N VAL A 71 4.15 7.94 1.43
CA VAL A 71 5.01 6.76 1.55
C VAL A 71 4.52 5.94 2.74
N ALA A 72 4.06 4.71 2.47
CA ALA A 72 3.79 3.74 3.51
C ALA A 72 5.11 3.10 3.97
N VAL A 73 5.30 3.01 5.28
CA VAL A 73 6.47 2.39 5.92
C VAL A 73 6.01 1.14 6.67
N CYS A 74 6.61 0.00 6.33
CA CYS A 74 6.37 -1.26 7.02
C CYS A 74 7.68 -1.80 7.59
N SER A 75 7.67 -2.36 8.81
CA SER A 75 8.74 -3.27 9.24
C SER A 75 8.59 -4.59 8.51
N ARG A 76 9.71 -5.28 8.32
CA ARG A 76 9.80 -6.56 7.64
C ARG A 76 10.53 -7.56 8.52
N ASP A 77 9.92 -8.72 8.73
CA ASP A 77 10.63 -9.88 9.27
C ASP A 77 11.58 -10.41 8.19
N SER A 78 12.88 -10.44 8.47
CA SER A 78 13.89 -10.83 7.48
C SER A 78 13.88 -12.32 7.15
N ALA A 79 13.36 -13.17 8.05
CA ALA A 79 13.27 -14.61 7.87
C ALA A 79 12.02 -15.04 7.10
N THR A 80 10.87 -14.42 7.38
CA THR A 80 9.58 -14.80 6.77
C THR A 80 9.14 -13.87 5.64
N GLY A 81 9.63 -12.63 5.65
CA GLY A 81 9.18 -11.56 4.75
C GLY A 81 7.88 -10.88 5.19
N SER A 82 7.26 -11.30 6.29
CA SER A 82 6.04 -10.71 6.83
C SER A 82 6.23 -9.22 7.14
N LEU A 83 5.19 -8.43 6.89
CA LEU A 83 5.19 -6.98 7.02
C LEU A 83 4.28 -6.55 8.16
N THR A 84 4.73 -5.57 8.94
CA THR A 84 3.87 -4.84 9.88
C THR A 84 3.87 -3.37 9.49
N PHE A 85 2.70 -2.81 9.24
CA PHE A 85 2.57 -1.39 8.96
C PHE A 85 2.98 -0.55 10.18
N ILE A 86 3.84 0.43 9.94
CA ILE A 86 4.33 1.34 10.98
C ILE A 86 3.60 2.68 10.85
N GLU A 87 3.72 3.33 9.69
CA GLU A 87 3.18 4.66 9.47
C GLU A 87 3.04 4.99 7.98
N LYS A 88 2.22 6.00 7.69
CA LYS A 88 2.21 6.71 6.41
C LYS A 88 2.91 8.05 6.60
N ARG A 89 3.92 8.33 5.78
CA ARG A 89 4.52 9.66 5.68
C ARG A 89 3.96 10.39 4.48
N GLN A 90 3.62 11.65 4.66
CA GLN A 90 3.23 12.55 3.58
C GLN A 90 3.96 13.86 3.79
N GLU A 91 4.54 14.41 2.73
CA GLU A 91 5.03 15.79 2.81
C GLU A 91 3.85 16.73 2.59
N VAL A 92 3.53 17.55 3.61
CA VAL A 92 2.61 18.66 3.44
C VAL A 92 3.39 19.81 2.81
N VAL A 93 3.39 19.91 1.48
CA VAL A 93 3.87 21.13 0.81
C VAL A 93 2.77 22.18 0.91
N GLY A 94 2.70 22.85 2.06
CA GLY A 94 1.69 23.85 2.38
C GLY A 94 2.19 24.87 3.40
N VAL A 95 2.91 25.89 2.89
CA VAL A 95 3.24 27.20 3.49
C VAL A 95 3.40 27.25 5.02
N SER A 96 4.65 27.30 5.50
CA SER A 96 4.93 27.95 6.78
C SER A 96 4.61 29.44 6.65
N MET A 97 3.36 29.85 6.86
CA MET A 97 3.11 31.24 7.21
C MET A 97 3.71 31.44 8.60
N GLY A 98 4.82 32.17 8.64
CA GLY A 98 5.51 32.52 9.87
C GLY A 98 4.52 33.13 10.86
N LEU A 99 4.40 32.50 12.02
CA LEU A 99 3.77 33.10 13.18
C LEU A 99 4.72 34.21 13.68
N MET A 100 4.46 35.45 13.26
CA MET A 100 4.92 36.64 13.97
C MET A 100 3.70 37.18 14.73
N ALA A 101 3.63 36.89 16.02
CA ALA A 101 2.81 37.61 16.98
C ALA A 101 3.64 37.80 18.25
#